data_AF-A0A955FFE8-F1
#
_entry.id   AF-A0A955FFE8-F1
#
_cell.length_a   1.000
_cell.length_b   1.000
_cell.length_c   1.000
_cell.angle_alpha   90.00
_cell.angle_beta   90.00
_cell.angle_gamma   90.00
#
_symmetry.space_group_name_H-M   'P 1'
#
loop_
_entity.id
_entity.type
_entity.pdbx_description
1 polymer ?
#
loop_
_entity_poly.entity_id
_entity_poly.type
_entity_poly.pdbx_seq_one_letter_code
_entity_poly.pdbx_strand_id
1 'polypeptide(L)'
;KIEVDEEAMQRNLHMTQGAIAAEPLYLLLEKYGHTTAHEVSKQLAHQAMESGQSLFAVASTSETISDYWQKFTDNEKQLIENPEEKYTGLAAEKARSIHARWTAK
;
A
#
# COMPACT_ATOMS: atom_id res chain seq x y z
N LYS A 1 -28.26 14.97 8.73
CA LYS A 1 -27.93 14.20 7.51
C LYS A 1 -26.42 14.00 7.52
N ILE A 2 -25.94 12.78 7.30
CA ILE A 2 -24.50 12.55 7.11
C ILE A 2 -24.19 12.88 5.66
N GLU A 3 -23.17 13.70 5.42
CA GLU A 3 -22.67 14.02 4.08
C GLU A 3 -21.22 13.53 3.99
N VAL A 4 -20.90 12.89 2.87
CA VAL A 4 -19.56 12.34 2.62
C VAL A 4 -18.81 13.34 1.76
N ASP A 5 -17.60 13.70 2.19
CA ASP A 5 -16.66 14.54 1.44
C ASP A 5 -15.52 13.68 0.90
N GLU A 6 -15.72 13.16 -0.32
CA GLU A 6 -14.76 12.26 -0.97
C GLU A 6 -13.44 12.96 -1.31
N GLU A 7 -13.49 14.25 -1.66
CA GLU A 7 -12.30 15.05 -1.97
C GLU A 7 -11.41 15.22 -0.74
N ALA A 8 -12.00 15.49 0.43
CA ALA A 8 -11.26 15.55 1.69
C ALA A 8 -10.68 14.19 2.08
N MET A 9 -11.42 13.09 1.88
CA MET A 9 -10.90 11.74 2.13
C MET A 9 -9.68 11.44 1.26
N GLN A 10 -9.76 11.71 -0.04
CA GLN A 10 -8.63 11.53 -0.96
C GLN A 10 -7.44 12.41 -0.56
N ARG A 11 -7.67 13.71 -0.33
CA ARG A 11 -6.60 14.61 0.13
C ARG A 11 -5.90 14.09 1.39
N ASN A 12 -6.67 13.68 2.39
CA ASN A 12 -6.12 13.20 3.67
C ASN A 12 -5.32 11.92 3.50
N LEU A 13 -5.75 11.01 2.61
CA LEU A 13 -5.03 9.77 2.34
C LEU A 13 -3.64 10.05 1.72
N HIS A 14 -3.56 11.02 0.80
CA HIS A 14 -2.31 11.43 0.16
C HIS A 14 -1.40 12.26 1.05
N MET A 15 -1.87 12.79 2.20
CA MET A 15 -1.04 13.60 3.11
C MET A 15 0.18 12.84 3.64
N THR A 16 0.13 11.51 3.68
CA THR A 16 1.23 10.68 4.15
C THR A 16 2.28 10.39 3.07
N GLN A 17 2.13 10.95 1.87
CA GLN A 17 3.05 10.81 0.73
C GLN A 17 3.41 9.35 0.42
N GLY A 18 2.44 8.45 0.54
CA GLY A 18 2.64 7.02 0.25
C GLY A 18 3.26 6.22 1.40
N ALA A 19 3.36 6.75 2.63
CA ALA A 19 3.74 5.94 3.79
C ALA A 19 2.82 4.73 4.00
N ILE A 20 1.58 4.80 3.52
CA ILE A 20 0.63 3.68 3.46
C ILE A 20 1.12 2.49 2.61
N ALA A 21 2.09 2.70 1.71
CA ALA A 21 2.69 1.64 0.89
C ALA A 21 3.72 0.78 1.65
N ALA A 22 4.14 1.17 2.87
CA ALA A 22 5.13 0.43 3.63
C ALA A 22 4.66 -0.99 3.97
N GLU A 23 3.36 -1.15 4.24
CA GLU A 23 2.78 -2.45 4.52
C GLU A 23 2.81 -3.41 3.32
N PRO A 24 2.20 -3.07 2.17
CA PRO A 24 2.22 -3.96 1.01
C PRO A 24 3.66 -4.30 0.56
N LEU A 25 4.61 -3.36 0.68
CA LEU A 25 6.01 -3.66 0.38
C LEU A 25 6.59 -4.76 1.30
N TYR A 26 6.43 -4.68 2.62
CA TYR A 26 7.01 -5.71 3.49
C TYR A 26 6.35 -7.07 3.26
N LEU A 27 5.02 -7.13 3.07
CA LEU A 27 4.33 -8.39 2.81
C LEU A 27 4.79 -9.06 1.52
N LEU A 28 5.06 -8.27 0.48
CA LEU A 28 5.62 -8.79 -0.77
C LEU A 28 7.05 -9.29 -0.57
N LEU A 29 7.89 -8.55 0.15
CA LEU A 29 9.25 -8.99 0.47
C LEU A 29 9.23 -10.32 1.26
N GLU A 30 8.34 -10.46 2.26
CA GLU A 30 8.15 -11.72 3.01
C GLU A 30 7.67 -12.85 2.11
N LYS A 31 6.70 -12.59 1.22
CA LYS A 31 6.20 -13.56 0.23
C LYS A 31 7.35 -14.14 -0.61
N TYR A 32 8.34 -13.33 -0.96
CA TYR A 32 9.52 -13.78 -1.72
C TYR A 32 10.71 -14.23 -0.85
N GLY A 33 10.52 -14.36 0.47
CA GLY A 33 11.46 -14.98 1.39
C GLY A 33 12.46 -14.03 2.06
N HIS A 34 12.23 -12.72 2.03
CA HIS A 34 13.12 -11.75 2.69
C HIS A 34 12.99 -11.85 4.22
N THR A 35 14.07 -12.16 4.92
CA THR A 35 14.08 -12.48 6.36
C THR A 35 13.89 -11.29 7.29
N THR A 36 14.22 -10.08 6.84
CA THR A 36 14.08 -8.82 7.59
C THR A 36 13.17 -7.81 6.88
N ALA A 37 12.15 -8.31 6.17
CA ALA A 37 11.30 -7.52 5.29
C ALA A 37 10.66 -6.29 5.95
N HIS A 38 10.14 -6.46 7.17
CA HIS A 38 9.54 -5.38 7.94
C HIS A 38 10.51 -4.21 8.17
N GLU A 39 11.73 -4.52 8.63
CA GLU A 39 12.74 -3.49 8.92
C GLU A 39 13.22 -2.79 7.66
N VAL A 40 13.44 -3.53 6.57
CA VAL A 40 13.87 -2.93 5.30
C VAL A 40 12.78 -2.05 4.71
N SER A 41 11.51 -2.49 4.72
CA SER A 41 10.40 -1.66 4.25
C SER A 41 10.28 -0.35 5.06
N LYS A 42 10.40 -0.44 6.39
CA LYS A 42 10.40 0.72 7.28
C LYS A 42 11.54 1.69 6.96
N GLN A 43 12.75 1.19 6.73
CA GLN A 43 13.91 2.02 6.35
C GLN A 43 13.67 2.75 5.02
N LEU A 44 13.17 2.05 4.01
CA LEU A 44 12.87 2.65 2.70
C LEU A 44 11.74 3.68 2.79
N ALA A 45 10.71 3.43 3.62
CA ALA A 45 9.65 4.39 3.88
C ALA A 45 10.16 5.67 4.55
N HIS A 46 11.05 5.55 5.54
CA HIS A 46 11.70 6.71 6.14
C HIS A 46 12.57 7.47 5.13
N GLN A 47 13.37 6.75 4.33
CA GLN A 47 14.18 7.37 3.27
C GLN A 47 13.31 8.14 2.26
N ALA A 48 12.18 7.56 1.85
CA ALA A 48 11.23 8.21 0.94
C ALA A 48 10.64 9.50 1.54
N MET A 49 10.26 9.45 2.83
CA MET A 49 9.79 10.63 3.55
C MET A 49 10.87 11.72 3.65
N GLU A 50 12.11 11.35 4.00
CA GLU A 50 13.23 12.28 4.13
C GLU A 50 13.64 12.91 2.80
N SER A 51 13.55 12.15 1.70
CA SER A 51 13.89 12.62 0.36
C SER A 51 12.73 13.28 -0.40
N GLY A 52 11.51 13.24 0.15
CA GLY A 52 10.30 13.74 -0.50
C GLY A 52 9.92 12.98 -1.77
N GLN A 53 10.35 11.72 -1.87
CA GLN A 53 10.06 10.82 -3.00
C GLN A 53 8.97 9.82 -2.60
N SER A 54 8.34 9.17 -3.58
CA SER A 54 7.44 8.05 -3.30
C SER A 54 8.24 6.82 -2.83
N LEU A 55 7.61 6.00 -1.98
CA LEU A 55 8.20 4.70 -1.60
C LEU A 55 8.46 3.82 -2.83
N PHE A 56 7.59 3.89 -3.85
CA PHE A 56 7.80 3.19 -5.12
C PHE A 56 9.13 3.55 -5.78
N ALA A 57 9.44 4.85 -5.91
CA ALA A 57 10.68 5.30 -6.53
C ALA A 57 11.92 4.83 -5.73
N VAL A 58 11.88 4.99 -4.41
CA VAL A 58 12.97 4.56 -3.52
C VAL A 58 13.16 3.04 -3.55
N ALA A 59 12.07 2.27 -3.44
CA ALA A 59 12.13 0.82 -3.48
C ALA A 59 12.61 0.28 -4.83
N SER A 60 12.17 0.89 -5.94
CA SER A 60 12.53 0.45 -7.30
C SER A 60 14.01 0.63 -7.67
N THR A 61 14.71 1.49 -6.93
CA THR A 61 16.13 1.80 -7.14
C THR A 61 17.01 1.28 -5.99
N SER A 62 16.41 0.66 -4.97
CA SER A 62 17.14 0.19 -3.80
C SER A 62 17.94 -1.08 -4.12
N GLU A 63 19.27 -1.00 -3.96
CA GLU A 63 20.16 -2.15 -4.11
C GLU A 63 19.86 -3.25 -3.08
N THR A 64 19.38 -2.89 -1.87
CA THR A 64 19.14 -3.84 -0.78
C THR A 64 18.02 -4.83 -1.05
N ILE A 65 17.08 -4.49 -1.94
CA ILE A 65 15.94 -5.34 -2.29
C ILE A 65 15.83 -5.64 -3.78
N SER A 66 16.83 -5.27 -4.59
CA SER A 66 16.78 -5.40 -6.06
C SER A 66 16.42 -6.83 -6.52
N ASP A 67 17.02 -7.85 -5.90
CA ASP A 67 16.77 -9.27 -6.21
C ASP A 67 15.32 -9.72 -5.91
N TYR A 68 14.63 -9.03 -5.00
CA TYR A 68 13.23 -9.28 -4.68
C TYR A 68 12.31 -8.43 -5.56
N TRP A 69 12.65 -7.16 -5.76
CA TRP A 69 11.89 -6.22 -6.58
C TRP A 69 11.71 -6.71 -8.02
N GLN A 70 12.74 -7.34 -8.59
CA GLN A 70 12.69 -7.94 -9.92
C GLN A 70 11.69 -9.10 -10.03
N LYS A 71 11.39 -9.79 -8.92
CA LYS A 71 10.41 -10.88 -8.87
C LYS A 71 8.97 -10.38 -8.79
N PHE A 72 8.76 -9.12 -8.40
CA PHE A 72 7.42 -8.56 -8.28
C PHE A 72 6.76 -8.46 -9.65
N THR A 73 5.56 -8.99 -9.75
CA THR A 73 4.69 -8.80 -10.91
C THR A 73 4.25 -7.33 -11.02
N ASP A 74 3.78 -6.93 -12.19
CA ASP A 74 3.27 -5.57 -12.40
C ASP A 74 2.11 -5.25 -11.45
N ASN A 75 1.22 -6.22 -11.21
CA ASN A 75 0.12 -6.07 -10.24
C ASN A 75 0.62 -5.86 -8.81
N GLU A 76 1.70 -6.52 -8.41
CA GLU A 76 2.30 -6.35 -7.07
C GLU A 76 2.99 -4.99 -6.94
N LYS A 77 3.65 -4.53 -8.00
CA LYS A 77 4.22 -3.17 -8.08
C LYS A 77 3.14 -2.10 -7.95
N GLN A 78 1.97 -2.32 -8.56
CA GLN A 78 0.81 -1.42 -8.43
C GLN A 78 0.29 -1.29 -6.99
N LEU A 79 0.49 -2.31 -6.12
CA LEU A 79 0.14 -2.21 -4.70
C LEU A 79 1.00 -1.21 -3.94
N ILE A 80 2.18 -0.88 -4.46
CA ILE A 80 3.14 0.05 -3.87
C ILE A 80 3.04 1.42 -4.55
N GLU A 81 2.79 1.44 -5.87
CA GLU A 81 2.65 2.67 -6.63
C GLU A 81 1.34 3.40 -6.33
N ASN A 82 0.22 2.67 -6.27
CA ASN A 82 -1.13 3.21 -6.09
C ASN A 82 -1.88 2.50 -4.94
N PRO A 83 -1.31 2.48 -3.71
CA PRO A 83 -1.88 1.74 -2.57
C PRO A 83 -3.29 2.22 -2.20
N GLU A 84 -3.59 3.51 -2.35
CA GLU A 84 -4.91 4.10 -2.07
C GLU A 84 -6.05 3.47 -2.87
N GLU A 85 -5.76 3.01 -4.09
CA GLU A 85 -6.75 2.34 -4.94
C GLU A 85 -6.65 0.81 -4.85
N LYS A 86 -5.42 0.29 -4.83
CA LYS A 86 -5.16 -1.13 -5.06
C LYS A 86 -5.06 -1.94 -3.76
N TYR A 87 -4.86 -1.29 -2.62
CA TYR A 87 -4.62 -1.94 -1.32
C TYR A 87 -5.77 -1.71 -0.31
N THR A 88 -7.01 -1.93 -0.75
CA THR A 88 -8.22 -1.81 0.11
C THR A 88 -8.70 -3.14 0.70
N GLY A 89 -8.01 -4.24 0.37
CA GLY A 89 -8.33 -5.58 0.85
C GLY A 89 -9.79 -5.99 0.56
N LEU A 90 -10.47 -6.52 1.58
CA LEU A 90 -11.85 -7.00 1.47
C LEU A 90 -12.89 -5.94 1.88
N ALA A 91 -12.51 -4.65 2.00
CA ALA A 91 -13.38 -3.62 2.56
C ALA A 91 -14.73 -3.52 1.81
N ALA A 92 -14.66 -3.38 0.48
CA ALA A 92 -15.86 -3.25 -0.35
C ALA A 92 -16.72 -4.53 -0.37
N GLU A 93 -16.08 -5.70 -0.34
CA GLU A 93 -16.78 -6.99 -0.28
C GLU A 93 -17.54 -7.15 1.05
N LYS A 94 -16.87 -6.89 2.18
CA LYS A 94 -17.48 -6.96 3.51
C LYS A 94 -18.64 -6.00 3.66
N ALA A 95 -18.51 -4.77 3.17
CA ALA A 95 -19.59 -3.79 3.18
C ALA A 95 -20.83 -4.29 2.43
N ARG A 96 -20.64 -4.82 1.20
CA ARG A 96 -21.74 -5.40 0.40
C ARG A 96 -22.35 -6.64 1.04
N SER A 97 -21.53 -7.51 1.62
CA SER A 97 -21.99 -8.72 2.33
C SER A 97 -22.90 -8.36 3.51
N ILE A 98 -22.53 -7.35 4.31
CA ILE A 98 -23.36 -6.85 5.40
C ILE A 98 -24.68 -6.30 4.86
N HIS A 99 -24.64 -5.43 3.85
CA HIS A 99 -25.85 -4.88 3.22
C HIS A 99 -26.80 -5.99 2.76
N ALA A 100 -26.31 -6.95 1.97
CA ALA A 100 -27.11 -8.06 1.46
C ALA A 100 -27.78 -8.86 2.57
N ARG A 101 -27.08 -9.12 3.68
CA ARG A 101 -27.63 -9.83 4.84
C ARG A 101 -28.78 -9.06 5.51
N TRP A 102 -28.74 -7.74 5.54
CA TRP A 102 -29.79 -6.92 6.13
C TRP A 102 -30.99 -6.73 5.20
N THR A 103 -30.77 -6.65 3.89
CA THR A 103 -31.85 -6.53 2.89
C THR A 103 -32.62 -7.84 2.69
N ALA A 104 -31.99 -8.99 2.95
CA ALA A 104 -32.64 -10.30 2.84
C ALA A 104 -33.54 -10.66 4.03
N LYS A 105 -33.67 -9.77 5.03
CA LYS A 105 -34.61 -9.90 6.15
C LYS A 105 -35.88 -9.11 5.87
#